data_AF-A0A950K6E0-F1
#
_entry.id   AF-A0A950K6E0-F1
#
_cell.length_a   1.000
_cell.length_b   1.000
_cell.length_c   1.000
_cell.angle_alpha   90.00
_cell.angle_beta   90.00
_cell.angle_gamma   90.00
#
_symmetry.space_group_name_H-M   'P 1'
#
loop_
_entity.id
_entity.type
_entity.pdbx_description
1 polymer ?
#
loop_
_entity_poly.entity_id
_entity_poly.type
_entity_poly.pdbx_seq_one_letter_code
_entity_poly.pdbx_strand_id
1 'polypeptide(L)'
;MSVRAAGLWRWNGTLDRGPFALIGTGLALLKYGIDAAIVRLFAGRTWTPVNYWFGGDTFGDLLTNPAMATARWALLAVSIPFLSLGAAMTVRRLRSADLPVWLLVTFFVPALNFIFFVMLMLLPPRRPDPQDPGNAFLGRLIPRSRFGSALAGMLMTLLPATLVILLGAQVWNTYGWGLFLGTPFLIGFFSTLIYEYHQPRRLKDSVGVTLASLGLLSAALTLFAIEGIICILMAAPLAVPIACFGSWM
;
A
#
# COMPACT_ATOMS: atom_id res chain seq x y z
N MET A 1 -3.96 -4.11 27.15
CA MET A 1 -4.88 -3.44 26.20
C MET A 1 -5.66 -4.50 25.46
N SER A 2 -7.00 -4.51 25.55
CA SER A 2 -7.81 -5.45 24.77
C SER A 2 -7.85 -4.99 23.31
N VAL A 3 -7.29 -5.81 22.42
CA VAL A 3 -7.37 -5.54 20.98
C VAL A 3 -8.76 -5.97 20.53
N ARG A 4 -9.67 -5.01 20.34
CA ARG A 4 -10.98 -5.28 19.72
C ARG A 4 -10.77 -5.52 18.23
N ALA A 5 -11.35 -6.58 17.67
CA ALA A 5 -11.25 -6.92 16.24
C ALA A 5 -11.68 -5.76 15.32
N ALA A 6 -12.74 -5.01 15.69
CA ALA A 6 -13.19 -3.82 14.96
C ALA A 6 -12.19 -2.64 14.99
N GLY A 7 -11.23 -2.65 15.92
CA GLY A 7 -10.16 -1.65 16.03
C GLY A 7 -8.91 -1.99 15.22
N LEU A 8 -8.84 -3.18 14.60
CA LEU A 8 -7.69 -3.58 13.77
C LEU A 8 -7.61 -2.78 12.47
N TRP A 9 -8.76 -2.38 11.93
CA TRP A 9 -8.83 -1.58 10.71
C TRP A 9 -8.57 -0.10 10.92
N ARG A 10 -8.61 0.38 12.17
CA ARG A 10 -8.35 1.79 12.46
C ARG A 10 -6.85 2.03 12.40
N TRP A 11 -6.41 2.89 11.49
CA TRP A 11 -5.02 3.34 11.37
C TRP A 11 -4.58 4.27 12.51
N ASN A 12 -5.54 4.90 13.21
CA ASN A 12 -5.26 5.81 14.31
C ASN A 12 -4.73 5.10 15.56
N GLY A 13 -3.76 5.74 16.20
CA GLY A 13 -3.11 5.27 17.42
C GLY A 13 -1.78 4.55 17.18
N THR A 14 -1.29 3.91 18.24
CA THR A 14 -0.03 3.17 18.27
C THR A 14 -0.28 1.68 18.47
N LEU A 15 0.71 0.86 18.15
CA LEU A 15 0.70 -0.58 18.40
C LEU A 15 2.07 -1.03 18.91
N ASP A 16 2.07 -1.64 20.09
CA ASP A 16 3.29 -2.16 20.72
C ASP A 16 3.83 -3.42 20.03
N ARG A 17 5.09 -3.74 20.32
CA ARG A 17 5.84 -4.89 19.77
C ARG A 17 5.11 -6.23 19.88
N GLY A 18 4.57 -6.55 21.05
CA GLY A 18 3.95 -7.85 21.34
C GLY A 18 2.69 -8.08 20.52
N PRO A 19 1.69 -7.19 20.61
CA PRO A 19 0.50 -7.25 19.76
C PRO A 19 0.81 -7.22 18.26
N PHE A 20 1.77 -6.39 17.82
CA PHE A 20 2.18 -6.36 16.41
C PHE A 20 2.76 -7.68 15.93
N ALA A 21 3.69 -8.28 16.70
CA ALA A 21 4.29 -9.57 16.38
C ALA A 21 3.24 -10.69 16.38
N LEU A 22 2.37 -10.76 17.39
CA LEU A 22 1.37 -11.81 17.50
C LEU A 22 0.32 -11.73 16.39
N ILE A 23 -0.31 -10.56 16.23
CA ILE A 23 -1.41 -10.38 15.28
C ILE A 23 -0.88 -10.39 13.85
N GLY A 24 0.24 -9.72 13.60
CA GLY A 24 0.77 -9.64 12.25
C GLY A 24 1.38 -10.96 11.76
N THR A 25 2.07 -11.74 12.62
CA THR A 25 2.45 -13.12 12.26
C THR A 25 1.22 -14.00 12.08
N GLY A 26 0.20 -13.88 12.93
CA GLY A 26 -1.06 -14.61 12.79
C GLY A 26 -1.77 -14.32 11.46
N LEU A 27 -1.86 -13.05 11.08
CA LEU A 27 -2.45 -12.63 9.80
C LEU A 27 -1.60 -13.08 8.61
N ALA A 28 -0.27 -13.03 8.71
CA ALA A 28 0.62 -13.53 7.65
C ALA A 28 0.44 -15.04 7.42
N LEU A 29 0.39 -15.83 8.48
CA LEU A 29 0.16 -17.28 8.39
C LEU A 29 -1.25 -17.61 7.87
N LEU A 30 -2.27 -16.89 8.35
CA LEU A 30 -3.64 -17.05 7.88
C LEU A 30 -3.75 -16.70 6.39
N LYS A 31 -3.15 -15.59 5.95
CA LYS A 31 -3.12 -15.19 4.54
C LYS A 31 -2.45 -16.25 3.68
N TYR A 32 -1.28 -16.73 4.10
CA TYR A 32 -0.56 -17.79 3.41
C TYR A 32 -1.40 -19.06 3.26
N GLY A 33 -2.07 -19.48 4.34
CA GLY A 33 -2.95 -20.65 4.32
C GLY A 33 -4.11 -20.50 3.36
N ILE A 34 -4.76 -19.32 3.34
CA ILE A 34 -5.86 -19.03 2.40
C ILE A 34 -5.34 -19.01 0.95
N ASP A 35 -4.21 -18.37 0.69
CA ASP A 35 -3.63 -18.30 -0.66
C ASP A 35 -3.26 -19.69 -1.18
N ALA A 36 -2.62 -20.50 -0.33
CA ALA A 36 -2.28 -21.87 -0.66
C ALA A 36 -3.52 -22.74 -0.92
N ALA A 37 -4.59 -22.56 -0.14
CA ALA A 37 -5.86 -23.24 -0.35
C ALA A 37 -6.50 -22.81 -1.68
N ILE A 38 -6.53 -21.52 -2.01
CA ILE A 38 -7.09 -21.02 -3.27
C ILE A 38 -6.34 -21.61 -4.46
N VAL A 39 -5.00 -21.53 -4.46
CA VAL A 39 -4.18 -22.05 -5.55
C VAL A 39 -4.33 -23.57 -5.66
N ARG A 40 -4.40 -24.29 -4.54
CA ARG A 40 -4.58 -25.75 -4.55
C ARG A 40 -5.93 -26.16 -5.08
N LEU A 41 -7.02 -25.51 -4.65
CA LEU A 41 -8.39 -25.86 -5.01
C LEU A 41 -8.75 -25.45 -6.44
N PHE A 42 -8.33 -24.25 -6.86
CA PHE A 42 -8.75 -23.68 -8.14
C PHE A 42 -7.73 -23.85 -9.27
N ALA A 43 -6.44 -24.02 -8.96
CA ALA A 43 -5.40 -24.20 -9.97
C ALA A 43 -4.72 -25.58 -9.91
N GLY A 44 -4.99 -26.41 -8.88
CA GLY A 44 -4.36 -27.72 -8.71
C GLY A 44 -2.86 -27.68 -8.41
N ARG A 45 -2.26 -26.48 -8.33
CA ARG A 45 -0.83 -26.26 -8.11
C ARG A 45 -0.51 -26.17 -6.62
N THR A 46 0.78 -26.26 -6.29
CA THR A 46 1.31 -26.03 -4.95
C THR A 46 1.76 -24.58 -4.82
N TRP A 47 1.35 -23.93 -3.73
CA TRP A 47 1.80 -22.59 -3.39
C TRP A 47 2.83 -22.66 -2.27
N THR A 48 4.01 -22.07 -2.48
CA THR A 48 5.09 -22.03 -1.48
C THR A 48 5.49 -20.58 -1.18
N PRO A 49 6.14 -20.30 -0.03
CA PRO A 49 6.58 -18.95 0.30
C PRO A 49 7.55 -18.36 -0.74
N VAL A 50 8.31 -19.21 -1.42
CA VAL A 50 9.26 -18.84 -2.48
C VAL A 50 8.55 -18.15 -3.66
N ASN A 51 7.27 -18.50 -3.90
CA ASN A 51 6.46 -17.88 -4.97
C ASN A 51 6.21 -16.39 -4.75
N TYR A 52 6.22 -15.91 -3.50
CA TYR A 52 6.11 -14.46 -3.21
C TYR A 52 7.40 -13.70 -3.51
N TRP A 53 8.55 -14.39 -3.56
CA TRP A 53 9.85 -13.76 -3.80
C TRP A 53 10.27 -13.75 -5.25
N PHE A 54 10.26 -14.92 -5.87
CA PHE A 54 10.89 -15.10 -7.17
C PHE A 54 9.88 -15.21 -8.31
N GLY A 55 8.57 -15.14 -8.01
CA GLY A 55 7.53 -15.20 -9.02
C GLY A 55 7.71 -16.40 -9.96
N GLY A 56 7.69 -17.62 -9.43
CA GLY A 56 7.94 -18.84 -10.22
C GLY A 56 6.84 -19.16 -11.23
N ASP A 57 6.95 -20.31 -11.91
CA ASP A 57 6.04 -20.72 -13.00
C ASP A 57 4.56 -20.65 -12.63
N THR A 58 4.22 -20.96 -11.37
CA THR A 58 2.84 -20.87 -10.87
C THR A 58 2.33 -19.43 -10.86
N PHE A 59 3.19 -18.45 -10.59
CA PHE A 59 2.85 -17.03 -10.61
C PHE A 59 2.65 -16.52 -12.05
N GLY A 60 3.52 -16.91 -12.98
CA GLY A 60 3.39 -16.60 -14.39
C GLY A 60 2.11 -17.17 -15.00
N ASP A 61 1.83 -18.46 -14.74
CA ASP A 61 0.58 -19.13 -15.12
C ASP A 61 -0.64 -18.43 -14.51
N LEU A 62 -0.57 -18.06 -13.22
CA LEU A 62 -1.65 -17.34 -12.55
C LEU A 62 -1.99 -16.03 -13.23
N LEU A 63 -1.04 -15.32 -13.85
CA LEU A 63 -1.27 -14.04 -14.52
C LEU A 63 -1.75 -14.20 -15.97
N THR A 64 -1.22 -15.18 -16.71
CA THR A 64 -1.46 -15.29 -18.16
C THR A 64 -2.51 -16.33 -18.53
N ASN A 65 -2.64 -17.41 -17.75
CA ASN A 65 -3.50 -18.52 -18.10
C ASN A 65 -4.99 -18.19 -17.81
N PRO A 66 -5.87 -18.20 -18.82
CA PRO A 66 -7.30 -17.94 -18.61
C PRO A 66 -7.98 -18.99 -17.74
N ALA A 67 -7.48 -20.24 -17.72
CA ALA A 67 -8.03 -21.30 -16.86
C ALA A 67 -7.84 -21.01 -15.36
N MET A 68 -6.88 -20.13 -15.00
CA MET A 68 -6.60 -19.74 -13.63
C MET A 68 -7.26 -18.41 -13.24
N ALA A 69 -8.16 -17.86 -14.07
CA ALA A 69 -8.81 -16.58 -13.81
C ALA A 69 -9.55 -16.57 -12.45
N THR A 70 -10.25 -17.64 -12.10
CA THR A 70 -10.95 -17.76 -10.82
C THR A 70 -10.00 -17.68 -9.64
N ALA A 71 -8.86 -18.38 -9.70
CA ALA A 71 -7.84 -18.33 -8.65
C ALA A 71 -7.23 -16.92 -8.54
N ARG A 72 -6.94 -16.28 -9.68
CA ARG A 72 -6.41 -14.91 -9.75
C ARG A 72 -7.34 -13.90 -9.07
N TRP A 73 -8.63 -13.92 -9.41
CA TRP A 73 -9.62 -13.00 -8.84
C TRP A 73 -9.87 -13.28 -7.35
N ALA A 74 -9.88 -14.56 -6.94
CA ALA A 74 -10.00 -14.93 -5.54
C ALA A 74 -8.80 -14.45 -4.71
N LEU A 75 -7.57 -14.66 -5.21
CA LEU A 75 -6.35 -14.16 -4.56
C LEU A 75 -6.36 -12.63 -4.44
N LEU A 76 -6.81 -11.92 -5.47
CA LEU A 76 -6.96 -10.46 -5.42
C LEU A 76 -7.98 -10.03 -4.37
N ALA A 77 -9.18 -10.61 -4.39
CA ALA A 77 -10.25 -10.29 -3.46
C ALA A 77 -9.83 -10.53 -1.99
N VAL A 78 -9.10 -11.62 -1.73
CA VAL A 78 -8.54 -11.90 -0.40
C VAL A 78 -7.36 -10.98 -0.06
N SER A 79 -6.60 -10.50 -1.03
CA SER A 79 -5.45 -9.63 -0.76
C SER A 79 -5.86 -8.23 -0.28
N ILE A 80 -6.99 -7.69 -0.74
CA ILE A 80 -7.49 -6.36 -0.32
C ILE A 80 -7.65 -6.22 1.20
N PRO A 81 -8.42 -7.09 1.91
CA PRO A 81 -8.60 -6.96 3.35
C PRO A 81 -7.33 -7.21 4.16
N PHE A 82 -6.42 -8.05 3.67
CA PHE A 82 -5.13 -8.27 4.34
C PHE A 82 -4.15 -7.13 4.10
N LEU A 83 -4.21 -6.48 2.93
CA LEU A 83 -3.43 -5.31 2.62
C LEU A 83 -3.80 -4.14 3.54
N SER A 84 -5.09 -3.88 3.76
CA SER A 84 -5.51 -2.84 4.73
C SER A 84 -5.13 -3.17 6.15
N LEU A 85 -5.37 -4.40 6.62
CA LEU A 85 -4.99 -4.81 7.97
C LEU A 85 -3.48 -4.69 8.18
N GLY A 86 -2.70 -5.21 7.23
CA GLY A 86 -1.24 -5.14 7.24
C GLY A 86 -0.74 -3.70 7.23
N ALA A 87 -1.27 -2.86 6.36
CA ALA A 87 -0.91 -1.45 6.26
C ALA A 87 -1.29 -0.67 7.54
N ALA A 88 -2.51 -0.84 8.06
CA ALA A 88 -2.97 -0.17 9.28
C ALA A 88 -2.10 -0.55 10.49
N MET A 89 -1.78 -1.82 10.68
CA MET A 89 -0.88 -2.26 11.76
C MET A 89 0.54 -1.72 11.57
N THR A 90 1.05 -1.73 10.34
CA THR A 90 2.39 -1.20 10.02
C THR A 90 2.48 0.29 10.32
N VAL A 91 1.48 1.09 9.93
CA VAL A 91 1.42 2.53 10.24
C VAL A 91 1.39 2.77 11.74
N ARG A 92 0.55 2.05 12.49
CA ARG A 92 0.48 2.16 13.95
C ARG A 92 1.78 1.77 14.63
N ARG A 93 2.49 0.79 14.06
CA ARG A 93 3.77 0.35 14.56
C ARG A 93 4.90 1.34 14.27
N LEU A 94 4.92 1.91 13.06
CA LEU A 94 5.82 3.00 12.68
C LEU A 94 5.65 4.19 13.63
N ARG A 95 4.41 4.60 13.91
CA ARG A 95 4.10 5.64 14.91
C ARG A 95 4.58 5.29 16.32
N SER A 96 4.40 4.04 16.75
CA SER A 96 4.90 3.57 18.06
C SER A 96 6.42 3.58 18.16
N ALA A 97 7.11 3.31 17.06
CA ALA A 97 8.57 3.29 16.99
C ALA A 97 9.19 4.66 16.66
N ASP A 98 8.37 5.70 16.52
CA ASP A 98 8.76 7.05 16.08
C ASP A 98 9.53 7.02 14.74
N LEU A 99 9.05 6.18 13.81
CA LEU A 99 9.58 6.03 12.46
C LEU A 99 8.66 6.71 11.43
N PRO A 100 9.23 7.22 10.33
CA PRO A 100 8.44 7.94 9.35
C PRO A 100 7.47 7.03 8.60
N VAL A 101 6.23 7.49 8.45
CA VAL A 101 5.12 6.72 7.86
C VAL A 101 5.38 6.34 6.40
N TRP A 102 6.22 7.09 5.68
CA TRP A 102 6.56 6.78 4.28
C TRP A 102 7.20 5.39 4.12
N LEU A 103 7.82 4.84 5.18
CA LEU A 103 8.39 3.48 5.18
C LEU A 103 7.35 2.39 4.91
N LEU A 104 6.04 2.71 4.97
CA LEU A 104 4.97 1.85 4.50
C LEU A 104 5.17 1.37 3.05
N VAL A 105 5.87 2.14 2.20
CA VAL A 105 6.21 1.71 0.82
C VAL A 105 6.94 0.36 0.79
N THR A 106 7.75 0.07 1.81
CA THR A 106 8.51 -1.18 1.95
C THR A 106 7.60 -2.41 2.06
N PHE A 107 6.35 -2.22 2.50
CA PHE A 107 5.34 -3.28 2.56
C PHE A 107 5.05 -3.89 1.18
N PHE A 108 5.19 -3.08 0.11
CA PHE A 108 4.89 -3.49 -1.26
C PHE A 108 6.10 -4.03 -2.03
N VAL A 109 7.29 -4.01 -1.42
CA VAL A 109 8.52 -4.53 -2.03
C VAL A 109 8.77 -5.95 -1.52
N PRO A 110 8.72 -6.98 -2.39
CA PRO A 110 9.07 -8.34 -2.01
C PRO A 110 10.47 -8.41 -1.36
N ALA A 111 10.66 -9.34 -0.43
CA ALA A 111 11.89 -9.48 0.39
C ALA A 111 12.11 -8.41 1.44
N LEU A 112 12.14 -7.15 1.01
CA LEU A 112 12.31 -6.04 1.93
C LEU A 112 11.17 -6.00 2.93
N ASN A 113 9.93 -6.29 2.52
CA ASN A 113 8.78 -6.35 3.44
C ASN A 113 9.03 -7.33 4.62
N PHE A 114 9.57 -8.52 4.38
CA PHE A 114 9.78 -9.50 5.45
C PHE A 114 10.84 -9.05 6.45
N ILE A 115 11.98 -8.56 5.95
CA ILE A 115 13.05 -8.01 6.78
C ILE A 115 12.54 -6.83 7.59
N PHE A 116 11.80 -5.94 6.94
CA PHE A 116 11.18 -4.77 7.56
C PHE A 116 10.17 -5.17 8.64
N PHE A 117 9.35 -6.18 8.39
CA PHE A 117 8.38 -6.68 9.36
C PHE A 117 9.06 -7.25 10.60
N VAL A 118 10.11 -8.06 10.44
CA VAL A 118 10.94 -8.56 11.55
C VAL A 118 11.60 -7.41 12.30
N MET A 119 12.18 -6.44 11.60
CA MET A 119 12.76 -5.24 12.22
C MET A 119 11.74 -4.50 13.10
N LEU A 120 10.51 -4.32 12.61
CA LEU A 120 9.44 -3.66 13.36
C LEU A 120 8.98 -4.45 14.60
N MET A 121 9.09 -5.78 14.60
CA MET A 121 8.85 -6.59 15.80
C MET A 121 9.90 -6.34 16.89
N LEU A 122 11.15 -6.13 16.49
CA LEU A 122 12.29 -6.03 17.42
C LEU A 122 12.47 -4.63 17.99
N LEU A 123 12.14 -3.59 17.23
CA LEU A 123 12.38 -2.21 17.64
C LEU A 123 11.63 -1.86 18.95
N PRO A 124 12.23 -1.16 19.92
CA PRO A 124 11.47 -0.69 21.07
C PRO A 124 10.53 0.47 20.67
N PRO A 125 9.38 0.65 21.35
CA PRO A 125 8.61 1.87 21.24
C PRO A 125 9.45 3.09 21.64
N ARG A 126 9.35 4.18 20.88
CA ARG A 126 9.99 5.46 21.20
C ARG A 126 8.91 6.48 21.50
N ARG A 127 9.16 7.33 22.50
CA ARG A 127 8.28 8.48 22.75
C ARG A 127 8.62 9.55 21.70
N PRO A 128 7.61 10.13 21.03
CA PRO A 128 7.88 11.19 20.07
C PRO A 128 8.62 12.31 20.76
N ASP A 129 9.78 12.69 20.23
CA ASP A 129 10.52 13.85 20.70
C ASP A 129 9.80 15.12 20.22
N PRO A 130 9.27 15.96 21.14
CA PRO A 130 8.62 17.21 20.75
C PRO A 130 9.53 18.17 19.96
N GLN A 131 10.85 17.95 19.99
CA GLN A 131 11.85 18.77 19.31
C GLN A 131 12.30 18.22 17.95
N ASP A 132 11.69 17.15 17.43
CA ASP A 132 12.08 16.57 16.14
C ASP A 132 11.90 17.59 14.98
N PRO A 133 13.00 18.05 14.35
CA PRO A 133 12.96 19.02 13.25
C PRO A 133 12.19 18.53 12.02
N GLY A 134 12.08 17.21 11.82
CA GLY A 134 11.43 16.61 10.66
C GLY A 134 9.94 16.94 10.58
N ASN A 135 9.24 16.88 11.71
CA ASN A 135 7.82 17.22 11.80
C ASN A 135 7.58 18.74 11.61
N ALA A 136 8.53 19.56 12.05
CA ALA A 136 8.48 21.01 11.86
C ALA A 136 8.67 21.41 10.38
N PHE A 137 9.54 20.72 9.64
CA PHE A 137 9.75 20.97 8.21
C PHE A 137 8.52 20.58 7.37
N LEU A 138 7.96 19.39 7.58
CA LEU A 138 6.73 18.94 6.91
C LEU A 138 5.54 19.86 7.20
N GLY A 139 5.37 20.28 8.46
CA GLY A 139 4.31 21.23 8.84
C GLY A 139 4.48 22.63 8.23
N ARG A 140 5.70 23.02 7.83
CA ARG A 140 5.97 24.28 7.13
C ARG A 140 5.81 24.17 5.62
N LEU A 141 6.11 23.00 5.05
CA LEU A 141 6.02 22.74 3.62
C LEU A 141 4.56 22.55 3.15
N ILE A 142 3.71 21.94 3.98
CA ILE A 142 2.31 21.67 3.65
C ILE A 142 1.44 22.91 3.92
N PRO A 143 0.76 23.50 2.92
CA PRO A 143 -0.11 24.65 3.14
C PRO A 143 -1.33 24.31 4.00
N ARG A 144 -1.81 25.27 4.80
CA ARG A 144 -3.05 25.12 5.61
C ARG A 144 -4.34 25.29 4.81
N SER A 145 -4.27 25.89 3.62
CA SER A 145 -5.43 26.11 2.76
C SER A 145 -5.94 24.79 2.18
N ARG A 146 -7.24 24.69 1.91
CA ARG A 146 -7.84 23.47 1.31
C ARG A 146 -7.21 23.16 -0.05
N PHE A 147 -7.09 24.16 -0.92
CA PHE A 147 -6.52 23.96 -2.24
C PHE A 147 -5.01 23.69 -2.19
N GLY A 148 -4.27 24.39 -1.32
CA GLY A 148 -2.83 24.22 -1.22
C GLY A 148 -2.42 22.87 -0.65
N SER A 149 -3.14 22.35 0.36
CA SER A 149 -2.91 21.00 0.89
C SER A 149 -3.25 19.92 -0.12
N ALA A 150 -4.33 20.09 -0.91
CA ALA A 150 -4.69 19.17 -1.98
C ALA A 150 -3.59 19.12 -3.05
N LEU A 151 -3.15 20.29 -3.53
CA LEU A 151 -2.08 20.39 -4.52
C LEU A 151 -0.75 19.82 -4.00
N ALA A 152 -0.42 20.06 -2.72
CA ALA A 152 0.75 19.47 -2.09
C ALA A 152 0.66 17.94 -2.07
N GLY A 153 -0.49 17.37 -1.67
CA GLY A 153 -0.71 15.91 -1.69
C GLY A 153 -0.54 15.31 -3.09
N MET A 154 -1.08 15.98 -4.12
CA MET A 154 -0.96 15.55 -5.51
C MET A 154 0.49 15.59 -6.00
N LEU A 155 1.19 16.72 -5.82
CA LEU A 155 2.55 16.90 -6.33
C LEU A 155 3.58 16.07 -5.56
N MET A 156 3.43 15.97 -4.24
CA MET A 156 4.37 15.21 -3.39
C MET A 156 4.24 13.69 -3.59
N THR A 157 3.08 13.20 -4.04
CA THR A 157 2.90 11.78 -4.37
C THR A 157 3.25 11.45 -5.82
N LEU A 158 3.16 12.44 -6.73
CA LEU A 158 3.42 12.27 -8.15
C LEU A 158 4.85 11.75 -8.44
N LEU A 159 5.88 12.43 -7.92
CA LEU A 159 7.27 12.07 -8.23
C LEU A 159 7.62 10.66 -7.71
N PRO A 160 7.37 10.30 -6.44
CA PRO A 160 7.63 8.94 -5.96
C PRO A 160 6.83 7.87 -6.72
N ALA A 161 5.56 8.13 -7.03
CA ALA A 161 4.73 7.18 -7.76
C ALA A 161 5.25 6.92 -9.18
N THR A 162 5.64 7.97 -9.90
CA THR A 162 6.26 7.84 -11.23
C THR A 162 7.58 7.05 -11.15
N LEU A 163 8.42 7.30 -10.15
CA LEU A 163 9.67 6.56 -9.95
C LEU A 163 9.41 5.07 -9.68
N VAL A 164 8.43 4.74 -8.84
CA VAL A 164 8.06 3.34 -8.56
C VAL A 164 7.58 2.63 -9.83
N ILE A 165 6.77 3.31 -10.65
CA ILE A 165 6.29 2.78 -11.94
C ILE A 165 7.45 2.55 -12.91
N LEU A 166 8.34 3.54 -13.08
CA LEU A 166 9.48 3.43 -13.97
C LEU A 166 10.44 2.30 -13.55
N LEU A 167 10.79 2.24 -12.26
CA LEU A 167 11.68 1.19 -11.75
C LEU A 167 11.05 -0.21 -11.89
N GLY A 168 9.77 -0.34 -11.55
CA GLY A 168 9.06 -1.62 -11.63
C GLY A 168 8.87 -2.12 -13.07
N ALA A 169 8.39 -1.24 -13.96
CA ALA A 169 8.06 -1.59 -15.34
C ALA A 169 9.32 -1.72 -16.22
N GLN A 170 10.27 -0.77 -16.14
CA GLN A 170 11.38 -0.72 -17.09
C GLN A 170 12.66 -1.39 -16.57
N VAL A 171 12.96 -1.27 -15.27
CA VAL A 171 14.22 -1.83 -14.74
C VAL A 171 14.06 -3.30 -14.39
N TRP A 172 12.96 -3.66 -13.73
CA TRP A 172 12.73 -5.04 -13.27
C TRP A 172 11.86 -5.86 -14.22
N ASN A 173 11.27 -5.26 -15.27
CA ASN A 173 10.35 -5.92 -16.20
C ASN A 173 9.27 -6.76 -15.49
N THR A 174 8.93 -6.38 -14.26
CA THR A 174 8.06 -7.18 -13.40
C THR A 174 6.75 -6.43 -13.22
N TYR A 175 5.76 -6.78 -14.04
CA TYR A 175 4.37 -6.39 -13.87
C TYR A 175 3.76 -7.17 -12.70
N GLY A 176 4.19 -6.84 -11.48
CA GLY A 176 3.81 -7.54 -10.25
C GLY A 176 2.57 -6.96 -9.58
N TRP A 177 1.95 -7.76 -8.70
CA TRP A 177 0.86 -7.29 -7.83
C TRP A 177 1.23 -6.05 -7.00
N GLY A 178 2.49 -5.91 -6.58
CA GLY A 178 2.97 -4.73 -5.87
C GLY A 178 2.78 -3.43 -6.66
N LEU A 179 2.94 -3.47 -7.98
CA LEU A 179 2.78 -2.28 -8.83
C LEU A 179 1.30 -1.92 -9.03
N PHE A 180 0.45 -2.93 -9.28
CA PHE A 180 -0.98 -2.71 -9.57
C PHE A 180 -1.88 -2.58 -8.34
N LEU A 181 -1.46 -3.08 -7.17
CA LEU A 181 -2.18 -2.89 -5.90
C LEU A 181 -1.50 -1.83 -5.04
N GLY A 182 -0.17 -1.91 -4.91
CA GLY A 182 0.58 -1.05 -4.01
C GLY A 182 0.59 0.40 -4.47
N THR A 183 0.95 0.66 -5.72
CA THR A 183 1.01 2.04 -6.23
C THR A 183 -0.31 2.79 -6.10
N PRO A 184 -1.47 2.31 -6.61
CA PRO A 184 -2.72 3.03 -6.44
C PRO A 184 -3.12 3.17 -4.97
N PHE A 185 -2.90 2.14 -4.15
CA PHE A 185 -3.16 2.22 -2.70
C PHE A 185 -2.34 3.31 -2.03
N LEU A 186 -1.02 3.35 -2.28
CA LEU A 186 -0.10 4.32 -1.70
C LEU A 186 -0.40 5.74 -2.19
N ILE A 187 -0.79 5.92 -3.46
CA ILE A 187 -1.25 7.22 -3.97
C ILE A 187 -2.46 7.69 -3.17
N GLY A 188 -3.49 6.85 -3.02
CA GLY A 188 -4.68 7.22 -2.25
C GLY A 188 -4.39 7.52 -0.79
N PHE A 189 -3.59 6.66 -0.15
CA PHE A 189 -3.21 6.79 1.24
C PHE A 189 -2.37 8.05 1.49
N PHE A 190 -1.26 8.25 0.78
CA PHE A 190 -0.36 9.38 1.02
C PHE A 190 -0.95 10.72 0.58
N SER A 191 -1.69 10.76 -0.53
CA SER A 191 -2.32 12.02 -0.97
C SER A 191 -3.36 12.50 0.05
N THR A 192 -4.13 11.57 0.62
CA THR A 192 -5.08 11.85 1.70
C THR A 192 -4.37 12.23 3.00
N LEU A 193 -3.31 11.50 3.37
CA LEU A 193 -2.54 11.78 4.58
C LEU A 193 -1.94 13.20 4.57
N ILE A 194 -1.45 13.65 3.41
CA ILE A 194 -0.94 15.02 3.23
C ILE A 194 -2.09 16.04 3.23
N TYR A 195 -3.21 15.73 2.57
CA TYR A 195 -4.38 16.60 2.51
C TYR A 195 -5.02 16.86 3.88
N GLU A 196 -5.08 15.83 4.72
CA GLU A 196 -5.69 15.86 6.06
C GLU A 196 -4.70 16.23 7.17
N TYR A 197 -3.42 16.46 6.84
CA TYR A 197 -2.34 16.66 7.80
C TYR A 197 -2.67 17.69 8.90
N HIS A 198 -3.30 18.82 8.52
CA HIS A 198 -3.62 19.91 9.46
C HIS A 198 -5.04 19.83 10.03
N GLN A 199 -5.99 19.26 9.30
CA GLN A 199 -7.40 19.25 9.66
C GLN A 199 -8.07 18.01 9.10
N PRO A 200 -8.89 17.29 9.88
CA PRO A 200 -9.71 16.21 9.35
C PRO A 200 -10.66 16.76 8.28
N ARG A 201 -10.73 16.09 7.12
CA ARG A 201 -11.58 16.46 5.99
C ARG A 201 -12.69 15.44 5.79
N ARG A 202 -13.64 15.75 4.91
CA ARG A 202 -14.70 14.80 4.56
C ARG A 202 -14.11 13.77 3.61
N LEU A 203 -14.49 12.50 3.78
CA LEU A 203 -14.04 11.40 2.92
C LEU A 203 -14.22 11.70 1.41
N LYS A 204 -15.31 12.38 1.04
CA LYS A 204 -15.57 12.76 -0.36
C LYS A 204 -14.49 13.69 -0.93
N ASP A 205 -14.00 14.62 -0.12
CA ASP A 205 -12.97 15.58 -0.53
C ASP A 205 -11.63 14.84 -0.71
N SER A 206 -11.30 13.92 0.20
CA SER A 206 -10.07 13.10 0.16
C SER A 206 -10.05 12.11 -1.00
N VAL A 207 -11.20 11.48 -1.29
CA VAL A 207 -11.37 10.66 -2.50
C VAL A 207 -11.23 11.53 -3.75
N GLY A 208 -11.76 12.77 -3.74
CA GLY A 208 -11.55 13.74 -4.83
C GLY A 208 -10.08 14.05 -5.09
N VAL A 209 -9.30 14.32 -4.03
CA VAL A 209 -7.84 14.54 -4.14
C VAL A 209 -7.13 13.28 -4.63
N THR A 210 -7.54 12.10 -4.20
CA THR A 210 -7.00 10.82 -4.65
C THR A 210 -7.23 10.59 -6.14
N LEU A 211 -8.47 10.77 -6.61
CA LEU A 211 -8.82 10.62 -8.03
C LEU A 211 -8.07 11.66 -8.88
N ALA A 212 -7.96 12.89 -8.39
CA ALA A 212 -7.22 13.93 -9.08
C ALA A 212 -5.70 13.62 -9.11
N SER A 213 -5.13 13.06 -8.05
CA SER A 213 -3.73 12.61 -8.00
C SER A 213 -3.47 11.49 -9.01
N LEU A 214 -4.39 10.51 -9.07
CA LEU A 214 -4.32 9.41 -10.03
C LEU A 214 -4.47 9.90 -11.47
N GLY A 215 -5.37 10.86 -11.71
CA GLY A 215 -5.55 11.51 -13.00
C GLY A 215 -4.31 12.31 -13.42
N LEU A 216 -3.70 13.05 -12.50
CA LEU A 216 -2.46 13.79 -12.74
C LEU A 216 -1.30 12.84 -13.08
N LEU A 217 -1.15 11.73 -12.35
CA LEU A 217 -0.16 10.70 -12.66
C LEU A 217 -0.42 10.08 -14.04
N SER A 218 -1.66 9.74 -14.34
CA SER A 218 -2.06 9.19 -15.65
C SER A 218 -1.73 10.15 -16.79
N ALA A 219 -2.01 11.44 -16.61
CA ALA A 219 -1.68 12.48 -17.58
C ALA A 219 -0.16 12.62 -17.75
N ALA A 220 0.60 12.60 -16.65
CA ALA A 220 2.07 12.66 -16.70
C ALA A 220 2.65 11.46 -17.46
N LEU A 221 2.24 10.22 -17.12
CA LEU A 221 2.73 9.01 -17.78
C LEU A 221 2.41 8.99 -19.29
N THR A 222 1.24 9.49 -19.67
CA THR A 222 0.84 9.62 -21.08
C THR A 222 1.64 10.70 -21.80
N LEU A 223 1.83 11.88 -21.18
CA LEU A 223 2.53 13.01 -21.78
C LEU A 223 4.01 12.72 -22.01
N PHE A 224 4.66 12.02 -21.08
CA PHE A 224 6.06 11.61 -21.20
C PHE A 224 6.24 10.33 -22.01
N ALA A 225 5.18 9.83 -22.67
CA ALA A 225 5.17 8.62 -23.48
C ALA A 225 5.77 7.39 -22.77
N ILE A 226 5.63 7.35 -21.43
CA ILE A 226 6.13 6.25 -20.61
C ILE A 226 5.18 5.05 -20.73
N GLU A 227 3.88 5.30 -20.76
CA GLU A 227 2.81 4.32 -20.92
C GLU A 227 1.77 4.80 -21.92
N GLY A 228 1.13 3.87 -22.63
CA GLY A 228 0.03 4.19 -23.54
C GLY A 228 -1.28 4.46 -22.80
N ILE A 229 -2.15 5.30 -23.38
CA ILE A 229 -3.49 5.56 -22.83
C ILE A 229 -4.31 4.26 -22.68
N ILE A 230 -4.06 3.27 -23.55
CA ILE A 230 -4.69 1.95 -23.48
C ILE A 230 -4.26 1.20 -22.21
N CYS A 231 -2.98 1.20 -21.85
CA CYS A 231 -2.48 0.58 -20.62
C CYS A 231 -3.16 1.18 -19.37
N ILE A 232 -3.29 2.50 -19.34
CA ILE A 232 -3.95 3.23 -18.25
C ILE A 232 -5.43 2.85 -18.17
N LEU A 233 -6.13 2.82 -19.30
CA LEU A 233 -7.53 2.41 -19.35
C LEU A 233 -7.73 0.95 -18.92
N MET A 234 -6.80 0.06 -19.25
CA MET A 234 -6.81 -1.33 -18.81
C MET A 234 -6.54 -1.47 -17.30
N ALA A 235 -5.69 -0.62 -16.72
CA ALA A 235 -5.38 -0.62 -15.30
C ALA A 235 -6.44 0.08 -14.43
N ALA A 236 -7.17 1.05 -14.98
CA ALA A 236 -8.12 1.89 -14.25
C ALA A 236 -9.21 1.11 -13.47
N PRO A 237 -9.83 0.04 -13.99
CA PRO A 237 -10.83 -0.76 -13.27
C PRO A 237 -10.30 -1.32 -11.94
N LEU A 238 -9.00 -1.56 -11.85
CA LEU A 238 -8.32 -2.05 -10.65
C LEU A 238 -7.75 -0.91 -9.81
N ALA A 239 -7.08 0.05 -10.45
CA ALA A 239 -6.38 1.14 -9.77
C ALA A 239 -7.34 2.09 -9.03
N VAL A 240 -8.48 2.45 -9.63
CA VAL A 240 -9.41 3.41 -9.05
C VAL A 240 -10.02 2.89 -7.74
N PRO A 241 -10.62 1.68 -7.67
CA PRO A 241 -11.16 1.17 -6.42
C PRO A 241 -10.12 1.04 -5.32
N ILE A 242 -8.90 0.59 -5.66
CA ILE A 242 -7.82 0.41 -4.69
C ILE A 242 -7.32 1.76 -4.16
N ALA A 243 -7.20 2.77 -5.01
CA ALA A 243 -6.81 4.11 -4.58
C ALA A 243 -7.87 4.72 -3.66
N CYS A 244 -9.16 4.61 -4.02
CA CYS A 244 -10.26 5.06 -3.17
C CYS A 244 -10.25 4.34 -1.81
N PHE A 245 -9.94 3.04 -1.80
CA PHE A 245 -9.81 2.27 -0.57
C PHE A 245 -8.62 2.73 0.29
N GLY A 246 -7.49 3.08 -0.33
CA GLY A 246 -6.35 3.70 0.36
C GLY A 246 -6.68 5.07 0.96
N SER A 247 -7.52 5.87 0.30
CA SER A 247 -8.00 7.17 0.81
C SER A 247 -8.95 7.05 2.00
N TRP A 248 -9.72 5.95 2.06
CA TRP A 248 -10.64 5.70 3.17
C TRP A 248 -9.93 5.26 4.46
N MET A 249 -8.72 4.70 4.34
CA MET A 249 -7.98 4.11 5.45
C MET A 249 -7.35 5.16 6.35
#